data_AF-A0A3Q1HFM5-F1
#
_entry.id   AF-A0A3Q1HFM5-F1
#
_cell.length_a   1.000
_cell.length_b   1.000
_cell.length_c   1.000
_cell.angle_alpha   90.00
_cell.angle_beta   90.00
_cell.angle_gamma   90.00
#
_symmetry.space_group_name_H-M   'P 1'
#
loop_
_entity.id
_entity.type
_entity.pdbx_description
1 polymer ?
#
loop_
_entity_poly.entity_id
_entity_poly.type
_entity_poly.pdbx_seq_one_letter_code
_entity_poly.pdbx_strand_id
1 'polypeptide(L)'
;PGGWVQCRGHISLAQKDNVLQPEGDETQTEGDTVTLDCLYNSSSSNDYLFWYKQDGNNRPRFILSRFKIGQGKTENEFKERFSSRLNSTFRSVPLKIQKLHVSDSAVYYCALSSSITLIQLMLILFYTYSYFLSH
;
A
#
# COMPACT_ATOMS: atom_id res chain seq x y z
N PRO A 1 8.60 26.73 -1.72
CA PRO A 1 9.28 25.46 -1.41
C PRO A 1 8.30 24.52 -0.67
N GLY A 2 7.53 23.76 -1.44
CA GLY A 2 6.60 22.75 -0.92
C GLY A 2 6.75 21.51 -1.78
N GLY A 3 6.92 20.35 -1.14
CA GLY A 3 6.82 19.06 -1.81
C GLY A 3 5.37 18.81 -2.24
N TRP A 4 5.18 18.01 -3.29
CA TRP A 4 3.85 17.62 -3.77
C TRP A 4 3.78 16.10 -3.67
N VAL A 5 2.93 15.55 -2.81
CA VAL A 5 2.66 14.11 -2.81
C VAL A 5 1.58 13.83 -3.86
N GLN A 6 1.67 12.71 -4.57
CA GLN A 6 0.75 12.40 -5.67
C GLN A 6 0.14 11.01 -5.51
N CYS A 7 -0.99 10.92 -4.83
CA CYS A 7 -1.58 9.65 -4.44
C CYS A 7 -2.55 9.11 -5.49
N ARG A 8 -2.03 8.54 -6.57
CA ARG A 8 -2.90 7.88 -7.56
C ARG A 8 -3.34 6.49 -7.10
N GLY A 9 -4.62 6.35 -6.81
CA GLY A 9 -5.28 5.06 -6.74
C GLY A 9 -5.45 4.47 -8.14
N HIS A 10 -4.85 3.32 -8.42
CA HIS A 10 -5.19 2.52 -9.61
C HIS A 10 -5.70 1.14 -9.18
N ILE A 11 -6.83 0.78 -9.79
CA ILE A 11 -7.70 -0.37 -9.55
C ILE A 11 -6.98 -1.72 -9.77
N SER A 12 -7.29 -2.73 -8.94
CA SER A 12 -6.85 -4.12 -9.14
C SER A 12 -7.81 -4.92 -10.04
N LEU A 13 -7.23 -5.82 -10.83
CA LEU A 13 -7.88 -6.77 -11.74
C LEU A 13 -8.47 -7.96 -10.95
N ALA A 14 -9.76 -7.91 -10.60
CA ALA A 14 -10.65 -9.08 -10.52
C ALA A 14 -12.11 -8.64 -10.27
N GLN A 15 -13.06 -9.23 -11.01
CA GLN A 15 -14.47 -8.82 -11.07
C GLN A 15 -15.31 -9.05 -9.78
N LYS A 16 -14.72 -9.39 -8.63
CA LYS A 16 -15.48 -9.75 -7.40
C LYS A 16 -14.87 -9.27 -6.07
N ASP A 17 -13.56 -9.39 -5.91
CA ASP A 17 -12.82 -8.80 -4.79
C ASP A 17 -12.00 -7.63 -5.35
N ASN A 18 -12.09 -6.46 -4.72
CA ASN A 18 -11.42 -5.27 -5.23
C ASN A 18 -11.04 -4.30 -4.10
N VAL A 19 -10.14 -3.38 -4.43
CA VAL A 19 -9.88 -2.17 -3.63
C VAL A 19 -10.48 -0.96 -4.34
N LEU A 20 -10.84 0.04 -3.56
CA LEU A 20 -11.29 1.35 -4.02
C LEU A 20 -10.42 2.40 -3.33
N GLN A 21 -9.63 3.09 -4.14
CA GLN A 21 -8.83 4.24 -3.73
C GLN A 21 -9.40 5.47 -4.43
N PRO A 22 -9.49 6.64 -3.76
CA PRO A 22 -9.83 7.88 -4.43
C PRO A 22 -8.90 8.13 -5.61
N GLU A 23 -9.46 8.55 -6.74
CA GLU A 23 -8.68 9.03 -7.88
C GLU A 23 -8.38 10.52 -7.66
N GLY A 24 -7.11 10.89 -7.73
CA GLY A 24 -6.69 12.28 -7.57
C GLY A 24 -5.25 12.44 -7.11
N ASP A 25 -4.75 13.67 -7.17
CA ASP A 25 -3.44 14.03 -6.66
C ASP A 25 -3.63 14.74 -5.32
N GLU A 26 -3.11 14.15 -4.23
CA GLU A 26 -3.20 14.70 -2.87
C GLU A 26 -2.01 15.58 -2.52
N THR A 27 -2.16 16.89 -2.72
CA THR A 27 -1.09 17.85 -2.40
C THR A 27 -1.07 18.20 -0.93
N GLN A 28 0.08 18.04 -0.29
CA GLN A 28 0.28 18.43 1.09
C GLN A 28 1.69 19.01 1.30
N THR A 29 1.85 19.92 2.27
CA THR A 29 3.12 20.57 2.56
C THR A 29 4.11 19.62 3.22
N GLU A 30 5.40 19.87 3.02
CA GLU A 30 6.45 19.18 3.77
C GLU A 30 6.25 19.36 5.30
N GLY A 31 6.48 18.30 6.06
CA GLY A 31 6.26 18.26 7.52
C GLY A 31 4.83 17.91 7.94
N ASP A 32 3.85 18.04 7.05
CA ASP A 32 2.45 17.71 7.34
C ASP A 32 2.23 16.20 7.43
N THR A 33 0.99 15.84 7.72
CA THR A 33 0.49 14.46 7.73
C THR A 33 -0.57 14.29 6.67
N VAL A 34 -0.45 13.25 5.85
CA VAL A 34 -1.46 12.85 4.86
C VAL A 34 -2.02 11.47 5.21
N THR A 35 -3.27 11.23 4.84
CA THR A 35 -3.93 9.92 4.98
C THR A 35 -4.47 9.51 3.62
N LEU A 36 -4.05 8.35 3.14
CA LEU A 36 -4.48 7.78 1.87
C LEU A 36 -5.53 6.74 2.13
N ASP A 37 -6.72 6.97 1.60
CA ASP A 37 -7.83 6.06 1.81
C ASP A 37 -7.73 4.84 0.89
N CYS A 38 -8.01 3.68 1.48
CA CYS A 38 -8.23 2.44 0.76
C CYS A 38 -9.42 1.73 1.38
N LEU A 39 -10.48 1.60 0.60
CA LEU A 39 -11.61 0.72 0.91
C LEU A 39 -11.40 -0.59 0.17
N TYR A 40 -11.93 -1.67 0.71
CA TYR A 40 -11.86 -2.97 0.05
C TYR A 40 -13.21 -3.67 0.11
N ASN A 41 -13.47 -4.46 -0.92
CA ASN A 41 -14.62 -5.33 -0.97
C ASN A 41 -14.11 -6.76 -1.15
N SER A 42 -14.42 -7.61 -0.19
CA SER A 42 -14.04 -9.01 -0.21
C SER A 42 -15.19 -9.88 0.26
N SER A 43 -15.31 -11.06 -0.33
CA SER A 43 -16.17 -12.13 0.16
C SER A 43 -15.46 -13.06 1.15
N SER A 44 -14.14 -12.93 1.32
CA SER A 44 -13.34 -13.72 2.25
C SER A 44 -13.44 -13.18 3.69
N SER A 45 -13.24 -14.07 4.65
CA SER A 45 -13.09 -13.73 6.07
C SER A 45 -11.63 -13.44 6.46
N ASN A 46 -10.69 -13.81 5.60
CA ASN A 46 -9.24 -13.72 5.80
C ASN A 46 -8.61 -12.88 4.68
N ASP A 47 -8.74 -11.56 4.84
CA ASP A 47 -8.21 -10.58 3.90
C ASP A 47 -6.81 -10.12 4.30
N TYR A 48 -5.92 -10.09 3.31
CA TYR A 48 -4.59 -9.54 3.42
C TYR A 48 -4.50 -8.27 2.59
N LEU A 49 -4.22 -7.16 3.26
CA LEU A 49 -4.16 -5.84 2.67
C LEU A 49 -2.72 -5.39 2.68
N PHE A 50 -2.28 -4.78 1.58
CA PHE A 50 -0.91 -4.37 1.37
C PHE A 50 -0.87 -2.93 0.87
N TRP A 51 0.16 -2.21 1.27
CA TRP A 51 0.49 -0.90 0.73
C TRP A 51 1.86 -0.95 0.04
N TYR A 52 1.93 -0.38 -1.15
CA TYR A 52 3.15 -0.23 -1.94
C TYR A 52 3.38 1.22 -2.33
N LYS A 53 4.65 1.61 -2.45
CA LYS A 53 5.10 2.90 -2.98
C LYS A 53 5.79 2.69 -4.32
N GLN A 54 5.44 3.46 -5.33
CA GLN A 54 6.10 3.43 -6.64
C GLN A 54 6.68 4.81 -6.97
N ASP A 55 8.02 4.88 -6.97
CA ASP A 55 8.75 6.09 -7.32
C ASP A 55 8.90 6.17 -8.86
N GLY A 56 8.10 6.99 -9.53
CA GLY A 56 8.12 7.12 -11.00
C GLY A 56 7.79 5.79 -11.71
N ASN A 57 8.60 5.41 -12.71
CA ASN A 57 8.44 4.15 -13.45
C ASN A 57 9.16 2.95 -12.79
N ASN A 58 9.64 3.10 -11.56
CA ASN A 58 10.28 1.99 -10.86
C ASN A 58 9.26 0.92 -10.45
N ARG A 59 9.75 -0.25 -10.04
CA ARG A 59 8.90 -1.30 -9.46
C ARG A 59 8.28 -0.83 -8.13
N PRO A 60 7.01 -1.18 -7.84
CA PRO A 60 6.41 -0.91 -6.53
C PRO A 60 7.21 -1.55 -5.40
N ARG A 61 7.51 -0.77 -4.36
CA ARG A 61 8.20 -1.18 -3.14
C ARG A 61 7.19 -1.43 -2.03
N PHE A 62 7.33 -2.54 -1.33
CA PHE A 62 6.42 -2.90 -0.25
C PHE A 62 6.63 -1.98 0.97
N ILE A 63 5.54 -1.42 1.50
CA ILE A 63 5.55 -0.57 2.70
C ILE A 63 5.17 -1.39 3.92
N LEU A 64 3.94 -1.89 3.91
CA LEU A 64 3.33 -2.58 5.04
C LEU A 64 2.17 -3.48 4.61
N SER A 65 1.81 -4.41 5.49
CA SER A 65 0.67 -5.30 5.34
C SER A 65 -0.19 -5.29 6.61
N ARG A 66 -1.50 -5.48 6.45
CA ARG A 66 -2.47 -5.63 7.54
C ARG A 66 -3.44 -6.74 7.21
N PHE A 67 -3.86 -7.47 8.22
CA PHE A 67 -4.85 -8.54 8.11
C PHE A 67 -5.58 -8.70 9.45
N LYS A 68 -6.72 -9.37 9.44
CA LYS A 68 -7.63 -9.43 10.59
C LYS A 68 -7.03 -10.12 11.82
N ILE A 69 -6.27 -11.19 11.61
CA ILE A 69 -5.69 -12.01 12.69
C ILE A 69 -4.19 -11.77 12.76
N GLY A 70 -3.76 -10.80 13.57
CA GLY A 70 -2.35 -10.40 13.74
C GLY A 70 -2.11 -8.93 13.38
N GLN A 71 -0.85 -8.49 13.45
CA GLN A 71 -0.51 -7.07 13.21
C GLN A 71 -0.01 -6.80 11.77
N GLY A 72 0.40 -7.83 11.04
CA GLY A 72 1.09 -7.68 9.76
C GLY A 72 2.54 -7.19 9.89
N LYS A 73 3.10 -6.72 8.78
CA LYS A 73 4.50 -6.25 8.69
C LYS A 73 4.53 -4.78 8.31
N THR A 74 5.55 -4.06 8.76
CA THR A 74 5.97 -2.78 8.19
C THR A 74 7.47 -2.87 7.94
N GLU A 75 7.94 -2.49 6.75
CA GLU A 75 9.38 -2.48 6.47
C GLU A 75 10.11 -1.45 7.31
N ASN A 76 11.36 -1.75 7.65
CA ASN A 76 12.15 -0.94 8.59
C ASN A 76 12.25 0.52 8.15
N GLU A 77 12.39 0.77 6.84
CA GLU A 77 12.49 2.13 6.28
C GLU A 77 11.23 2.99 6.51
N PHE A 78 10.08 2.37 6.78
CA PHE A 78 8.79 3.05 6.89
C PHE A 78 8.23 3.12 8.32
N LYS A 79 8.80 2.35 9.27
CA LYS A 79 8.24 2.16 10.63
C LYS A 79 7.98 3.46 11.42
N GLU A 80 8.81 4.48 11.24
CA GLU A 80 8.71 5.71 12.03
C GLU A 80 7.62 6.66 11.56
N ARG A 81 7.36 6.72 10.25
CA ARG A 81 6.52 7.76 9.64
C ARG A 81 5.25 7.21 8.99
N PHE A 82 5.24 5.93 8.62
CA PHE A 82 4.13 5.30 7.91
C PHE A 82 3.42 4.32 8.85
N SER A 83 2.10 4.47 8.92
CA SER A 83 1.26 3.57 9.70
C SER A 83 -0.06 3.33 9.01
N SER A 84 -0.63 2.16 9.24
CA SER A 84 -1.95 1.81 8.74
C SER A 84 -2.67 0.97 9.78
N ARG A 85 -3.99 1.11 9.84
CA ARG A 85 -4.85 0.35 10.74
C ARG A 85 -6.00 -0.22 9.95
N LEU A 86 -6.12 -1.54 9.95
CA LEU A 86 -7.26 -2.23 9.36
C LEU A 86 -8.52 -1.95 10.20
N ASN A 87 -9.56 -1.49 9.53
CA ASN A 87 -10.91 -1.39 10.06
C ASN A 87 -11.82 -2.37 9.30
N SER A 88 -11.99 -3.57 9.86
CA SER A 88 -12.80 -4.61 9.22
C SER A 88 -14.30 -4.27 9.17
N THR A 89 -14.79 -3.41 10.07
CA THR A 89 -16.21 -2.99 10.10
C THR A 89 -16.54 -2.12 8.89
N PHE A 90 -15.69 -1.12 8.61
CA PHE A 90 -15.86 -0.23 7.45
C PHE A 90 -15.11 -0.72 6.20
N ARG A 91 -14.51 -1.91 6.26
CA ARG A 91 -13.66 -2.49 5.21
C ARG A 91 -12.66 -1.47 4.66
N SER A 92 -11.90 -0.87 5.56
CA SER A 92 -10.96 0.22 5.26
C SER A 92 -9.58 -0.07 5.82
N VAL A 93 -8.54 0.37 5.11
CA VAL A 93 -7.13 0.20 5.49
C VAL A 93 -6.32 1.45 5.09
N PRO A 94 -6.59 2.62 5.69
CA PRO A 94 -5.94 3.85 5.27
C PRO A 94 -4.44 3.81 5.58
N LEU A 95 -3.62 4.45 4.74
CA LEU A 95 -2.20 4.67 4.97
C LEU A 95 -1.96 6.09 5.45
N LYS A 96 -1.51 6.24 6.70
CA LYS A 96 -1.11 7.51 7.28
C LYS A 96 0.39 7.71 7.12
N ILE A 97 0.79 8.83 6.53
CA ILE A 97 2.18 9.24 6.36
C ILE A 97 2.38 10.54 7.13
N GLN A 98 3.27 10.52 8.12
CA GLN A 98 3.56 11.67 8.98
C GLN A 98 4.90 12.30 8.61
N LYS A 99 5.05 13.61 8.88
CA LYS A 99 6.27 14.36 8.60
C LYS A 99 6.69 14.14 7.15
N LEU A 100 5.82 14.55 6.23
CA LEU A 100 6.04 14.38 4.79
C LEU A 100 7.38 14.98 4.36
N HIS A 101 8.12 14.26 3.53
CA HIS A 101 9.33 14.73 2.87
C HIS A 101 9.10 14.82 1.37
N VAL A 102 9.88 15.64 0.67
CA VAL A 102 9.82 15.73 -0.82
C VAL A 102 10.04 14.36 -1.47
N SER A 103 10.86 13.49 -0.87
CA SER A 103 11.10 12.13 -1.36
C SER A 103 9.91 11.19 -1.21
N ASP A 104 8.85 11.57 -0.48
CA ASP A 104 7.61 10.78 -0.38
C ASP A 104 6.70 10.98 -1.60
N SER A 105 7.03 11.93 -2.49
CA SER A 105 6.31 12.17 -3.74
C SER A 105 6.39 10.95 -4.66
N ALA A 106 5.32 10.15 -4.69
CA ALA A 106 5.25 8.87 -5.41
C ALA A 106 3.80 8.42 -5.54
N VAL A 107 3.57 7.40 -6.38
CA VAL A 107 2.26 6.73 -6.47
C VAL A 107 2.15 5.66 -5.39
N TYR A 108 1.00 5.57 -4.72
CA TYR A 108 0.75 4.65 -3.63
C TYR A 108 -0.37 3.68 -3.96
N TYR A 109 -0.07 2.38 -3.93
CA TYR A 109 -1.02 1.33 -4.29
C TYR A 109 -1.45 0.54 -3.07
N CYS A 110 -2.77 0.40 -2.93
CA CYS A 110 -3.39 -0.57 -2.05
C CYS A 110 -3.65 -1.85 -2.82
N ALA A 111 -3.39 -3.01 -2.20
CA ALA A 111 -3.70 -4.30 -2.80
C ALA A 111 -4.42 -5.20 -1.79
N LEU A 112 -5.35 -5.99 -2.29
CA LEU A 112 -6.09 -7.01 -1.54
C LEU A 112 -5.71 -8.39 -2.08
N SER A 113 -5.44 -9.32 -1.18
CA SER A 113 -5.42 -10.74 -1.48
C SER A 113 -6.27 -11.50 -0.47
N SER A 114 -7.16 -12.35 -0.98
CA SER A 114 -7.98 -13.28 -0.20
C SER A 114 -7.38 -14.69 -0.17
N SER A 115 -6.26 -14.94 -0.86
CA SER A 115 -5.66 -16.27 -1.00
C SER A 115 -4.20 -16.33 -0.56
N ILE A 116 -3.91 -17.25 0.38
CA ILE A 116 -2.55 -17.52 0.88
C ILE A 116 -1.64 -18.04 -0.24
N THR A 117 -2.15 -18.84 -1.17
CA THR A 117 -1.35 -19.36 -2.29
C THR A 117 -0.92 -18.25 -3.24
N LEU A 118 -1.79 -17.27 -3.49
CA LEU A 118 -1.44 -16.09 -4.29
C LEU A 118 -0.39 -15.23 -3.57
N ILE A 119 -0.50 -15.06 -2.25
CA ILE A 119 0.50 -14.32 -1.46
C ILE A 119 1.87 -14.99 -1.54
N GLN A 120 1.94 -16.31 -1.38
CA GLN A 120 3.20 -17.06 -1.50
C GLN A 120 3.79 -16.94 -2.90
N LEU A 121 2.98 -17.07 -3.96
CA LEU A 121 3.43 -16.90 -5.34
C LEU A 121 3.94 -15.48 -5.60
N MET A 122 3.24 -14.45 -5.11
CA MET A 122 3.71 -13.07 -5.23
C MET A 122 5.07 -12.90 -4.54
N LEU A 123 5.25 -13.40 -3.32
CA LEU A 123 6.53 -13.33 -2.61
C LEU A 123 7.66 -14.04 -3.36
N ILE A 124 7.40 -15.23 -3.91
CA ILE A 124 8.38 -15.97 -4.71
C ILE A 124 8.76 -15.18 -5.95
N LEU A 125 7.78 -14.64 -6.69
CA LEU A 125 8.03 -13.81 -7.87
C LEU A 125 8.81 -12.54 -7.53
N PHE A 126 8.48 -11.86 -6.43
CA PHE A 126 9.24 -10.70 -5.96
C PHE A 126 10.69 -11.07 -5.60
N TYR A 127 10.90 -12.23 -4.97
CA TYR A 127 12.23 -12.70 -4.57
C TYR A 127 13.07 -13.11 -5.78
N THR A 128 12.52 -13.91 -6.70
CA THR A 128 13.22 -14.32 -7.93
C THR A 128 13.51 -13.16 -8.85
N TYR A 129 12.56 -12.23 -9.03
CA TYR A 129 12.76 -11.02 -9.81
C TYR A 129 13.82 -10.10 -9.20
N SER A 130 13.84 -9.96 -7.87
CA SER A 130 14.88 -9.19 -7.19
C SER A 130 16.25 -9.86 -7.28
N TYR A 131 16.32 -11.18 -7.14
CA TYR A 131 17.54 -11.95 -7.32
C TYR A 131 18.12 -11.78 -8.72
N PHE A 132 17.28 -11.85 -9.74
CA PHE A 132 17.65 -11.67 -11.15
C PHE A 132 18.07 -10.23 -11.48
N LEU A 133 17.52 -9.22 -10.82
CA LEU A 133 17.99 -7.83 -10.98
C LEU A 133 19.31 -7.53 -10.24
N SER A 134 19.74 -8.44 -9.36
CA SER A 134 20.96 -8.30 -8.57
C SER A 134 22.14 -9.07 -9.14
N HIS A 135 21.94 -9.81 -10.25
CA HIS A 135 22.94 -10.61 -10.97
C HIS A 135 22.81 -10.37 -12.47
#